data_AF-A0A453DU12-F1
#
_entry.id   AF-A0A453DU12-F1
#
_cell.length_a   1.000
_cell.length_b   1.000
_cell.length_c   1.000
_cell.angle_alpha   90.00
_cell.angle_beta   90.00
_cell.angle_gamma   90.00
#
_symmetry.space_group_name_H-M   'P 1'
#
loop_
_entity.id
_entity.type
_entity.pdbx_description
1 polymer ?
#
loop_
_entity_poly.entity_id
_entity_poly.type
_entity_poly.pdbx_seq_one_letter_code
_entity_poly.pdbx_strand_id
1 'polypeptide(L)'
;MLFCHAVRNPGLIIDIVQDIRLINGEAIHASPRKTGAIILGGGLPKHHICNANMFRNGADYAVYINTAQEFDGSDSGAHPDEAVSWGKIKGSAKPVKVHCDATIAFPLLVAATFAR
;
A
#
# COMPACT_ATOMS: atom_id res chain seq x y z
N MET A 1 -7.64 -16.25 19.97
CA MET A 1 -8.52 -15.88 18.83
C MET A 1 -9.69 -15.07 19.34
N LEU A 2 -10.00 -13.96 18.67
CA LEU A 2 -11.01 -12.98 19.12
C LEU A 2 -12.40 -13.60 19.34
N PHE A 3 -12.80 -14.51 18.44
CA PHE A 3 -14.07 -15.22 18.56
C PHE A 3 -14.21 -16.00 19.87
N CYS A 4 -13.27 -16.90 20.18
CA CYS A 4 -13.31 -17.68 21.42
C CYS A 4 -13.18 -16.79 22.68
N HIS A 5 -12.46 -15.67 22.58
CA HIS A 5 -12.36 -14.70 23.65
C HIS A 5 -13.71 -14.02 23.92
N ALA A 6 -14.40 -13.55 22.88
CA ALA A 6 -15.70 -12.88 22.99
C ALA A 6 -16.79 -13.77 23.59
N VAL A 7 -16.74 -15.08 23.35
CA VAL A 7 -17.65 -16.06 23.98
C VAL A 7 -17.45 -16.16 25.50
N ARG A 8 -16.20 -16.03 25.98
CA ARG A 8 -15.86 -16.17 27.40
C ARG A 8 -15.83 -14.83 28.15
N ASN A 9 -15.46 -13.76 27.46
CA ASN A 9 -15.31 -12.40 27.97
C ASN A 9 -15.87 -11.44 26.91
N PRO A 10 -17.19 -11.21 26.89
CA PRO A 10 -17.80 -10.26 25.96
C PRO A 10 -17.35 -8.82 26.29
N GLY A 11 -17.30 -7.96 25.27
CA GLY A 11 -17.05 -6.52 25.44
C GLY A 11 -15.94 -5.93 24.58
N LEU A 12 -15.11 -6.76 23.92
CA LEU A 12 -14.13 -6.26 22.96
C LEU A 12 -14.84 -5.74 21.69
N ILE A 13 -14.60 -4.48 21.37
CA ILE A 13 -15.08 -3.81 20.14
C ILE A 13 -13.85 -3.36 19.35
N ILE A 14 -13.84 -3.64 18.05
CA ILE A 14 -12.79 -3.21 17.12
C ILE A 14 -13.40 -2.18 16.18
N ASP A 15 -12.99 -0.92 16.34
CA ASP A 15 -13.37 0.17 15.43
C ASP A 15 -12.28 0.40 14.38
N ILE A 16 -12.63 0.18 13.12
CA ILE A 16 -11.72 0.41 11.98
C ILE A 16 -11.74 1.87 11.50
N VAL A 17 -12.74 2.67 11.89
CA VAL A 17 -12.87 4.06 11.46
C VAL A 17 -11.72 4.89 12.01
N GLN A 18 -11.35 4.69 13.27
CA GLN A 18 -10.21 5.36 13.88
C GLN A 18 -8.92 5.10 13.10
N ASP A 19 -8.63 3.85 12.74
CA ASP A 19 -7.43 3.50 11.96
C ASP A 19 -7.42 4.14 10.57
N ILE A 20 -8.56 4.12 9.87
CA ILE A 20 -8.71 4.77 8.56
C ILE A 20 -8.43 6.28 8.66
N ARG A 21 -8.91 6.94 9.73
CA ARG A 21 -8.64 8.36 9.96
C ARG A 21 -7.17 8.62 10.22
N LEU A 22 -6.51 7.75 10.98
CA LEU A 22 -5.08 7.89 11.30
C LEU A 22 -4.21 7.72 10.04
N ILE A 23 -4.39 6.66 9.26
CA ILE A 23 -3.58 6.43 8.05
C ILE A 23 -3.81 7.50 6.97
N ASN A 24 -5.05 7.93 6.76
CA ASN A 24 -5.35 9.02 5.82
C ASN A 24 -4.76 10.34 6.34
N GLY A 25 -4.84 10.58 7.65
CA GLY A 25 -4.22 11.72 8.32
C GLY A 25 -2.72 11.78 8.11
N GLU A 26 -2.01 10.65 8.28
CA GLU A 26 -0.57 10.56 8.04
C GLU A 26 -0.19 10.95 6.60
N ALA A 27 -0.96 10.47 5.60
CA ALA A 27 -0.73 10.83 4.21
C ALA A 27 -1.01 12.31 3.92
N ILE A 28 -2.14 12.85 4.41
CA ILE A 28 -2.53 14.26 4.21
C ILE A 28 -1.48 15.20 4.83
N HIS A 29 -1.11 14.96 6.09
CA HIS A 29 -0.17 15.77 6.84
C HIS A 29 1.30 15.54 6.45
N ALA A 30 1.57 14.61 5.52
CA ALA A 30 2.90 14.50 4.94
C ALA A 30 3.30 15.78 4.19
N SER A 31 2.35 16.52 3.60
CA SER A 31 2.64 17.77 2.88
C SER A 31 3.26 18.84 3.80
N PRO A 32 4.36 19.52 3.40
CA PRO A 32 4.95 19.59 2.06
C PRO A 32 6.00 18.50 1.75
N ARG A 33 6.23 17.53 2.64
CA ARG A 33 7.14 16.40 2.38
C ARG A 33 6.56 15.47 1.31
N LYS A 34 7.43 14.64 0.76
CA LYS A 34 7.07 13.60 -0.21
C LYS A 34 6.68 12.30 0.50
N THR A 35 5.82 11.51 -0.14
CA THR A 35 5.52 10.13 0.28
C THR A 35 6.03 9.12 -0.73
N GLY A 36 6.50 7.98 -0.24
CA GLY A 36 6.92 6.85 -1.05
C GLY A 36 6.22 5.58 -0.58
N ALA A 37 5.79 4.74 -1.52
CA ALA A 37 5.17 3.45 -1.23
C ALA A 37 6.05 2.31 -1.75
N ILE A 38 6.44 1.39 -0.87
CA ILE A 38 7.04 0.11 -1.24
C ILE A 38 6.04 -0.98 -0.84
N ILE A 39 5.44 -1.65 -1.82
CA ILE A 39 4.34 -2.59 -1.60
C ILE A 39 4.78 -3.98 -2.06
N LEU A 40 4.78 -4.92 -1.11
CA LEU A 40 5.10 -6.32 -1.35
C LEU A 40 3.79 -7.12 -1.42
N GLY A 41 3.48 -7.67 -2.59
CA GLY A 41 2.21 -8.35 -2.87
C GLY A 41 1.11 -7.42 -3.39
N GLY A 42 -0.14 -7.75 -3.05
CA GLY A 42 -1.35 -7.07 -3.50
C GLY A 42 -2.41 -6.97 -2.41
N GLY A 43 -3.68 -7.02 -2.79
CA GLY A 43 -4.82 -7.08 -1.86
C GLY A 43 -5.01 -5.82 -1.01
N LEU A 44 -5.55 -6.00 0.19
CA LEU A 44 -5.88 -4.89 1.09
C LEU A 44 -4.68 -3.98 1.41
N PRO A 45 -3.47 -4.49 1.75
CA PRO A 45 -2.33 -3.60 2.03
C PRO A 45 -1.98 -2.68 0.87
N LYS A 46 -2.02 -3.18 -0.38
CA LYS A 46 -1.80 -2.37 -1.58
C LYS A 46 -2.85 -1.26 -1.65
N HIS A 47 -4.12 -1.65 -1.70
CA HIS A 47 -5.20 -0.69 -1.91
C HIS A 47 -5.27 0.35 -0.79
N HIS A 48 -5.08 -0.06 0.47
CA HIS A 48 -5.21 0.81 1.63
C HIS A 48 -4.12 1.91 1.66
N ILE A 49 -2.86 1.56 1.36
CA ILE A 49 -1.76 2.52 1.26
C ILE A 49 -1.97 3.49 0.09
N CYS A 50 -2.37 2.97 -1.07
CA CYS A 50 -2.65 3.78 -2.25
C CYS A 50 -3.83 4.74 -2.01
N ASN A 51 -4.90 4.27 -1.36
CA ASN A 51 -6.08 5.07 -1.04
C ASN A 51 -5.77 6.19 -0.05
N ALA A 52 -4.91 5.95 0.95
CA ALA A 52 -4.47 7.02 1.84
C ALA A 52 -3.73 8.12 1.08
N ASN A 53 -2.86 7.75 0.12
CA ASN A 53 -2.14 8.71 -0.70
C ASN A 53 -3.02 9.45 -1.72
N MET A 54 -4.19 8.92 -2.07
CA MET A 54 -5.17 9.63 -2.92
C MET A 54 -5.57 10.98 -2.33
N PHE A 55 -5.73 11.07 -1.00
CA PHE A 55 -6.12 12.29 -0.29
C PHE A 55 -5.06 13.39 -0.29
N ARG A 56 -3.84 13.11 -0.74
CA ARG A 56 -2.76 14.09 -0.96
C ARG A 56 -2.41 14.28 -2.44
N ASN A 57 -3.33 13.92 -3.34
CA ASN A 57 -3.14 13.92 -4.80
C ASN A 57 -2.01 12.97 -5.26
N GLY A 58 -1.87 11.84 -4.58
CA GLY A 58 -1.04 10.73 -5.00
C GLY A 58 0.33 10.67 -4.33
N ALA A 59 0.92 9.47 -4.31
CA ALA A 59 2.29 9.25 -3.83
C ALA A 59 3.33 9.82 -4.81
N ASP A 60 4.47 10.29 -4.29
CA ASP A 60 5.56 10.84 -5.11
C ASP A 60 6.46 9.72 -5.67
N TYR A 61 6.54 8.57 -4.99
CA TYR A 61 7.31 7.39 -5.39
C TYR A 61 6.49 6.12 -5.13
N ALA A 62 6.61 5.14 -6.01
CA ALA A 62 5.97 3.83 -5.82
C ALA A 62 6.80 2.70 -6.41
N VAL A 63 7.00 1.64 -5.61
CA VAL A 63 7.61 0.37 -6.03
C VAL A 63 6.69 -0.75 -5.62
N TYR A 64 6.23 -1.54 -6.59
CA TYR A 64 5.43 -2.73 -6.36
C TYR A 64 6.28 -3.97 -6.64
N ILE A 65 6.29 -4.94 -5.75
CA ILE A 65 6.90 -6.25 -5.95
C ILE A 65 5.80 -7.28 -5.74
N ASN A 66 5.27 -7.85 -6.82
CA ASN A 66 4.23 -8.86 -6.72
C ASN A 66 4.21 -9.81 -7.92
N THR A 67 3.45 -10.88 -7.78
CA THR A 67 3.30 -11.94 -8.79
C THR A 67 1.99 -11.83 -9.57
N ALA A 68 1.13 -10.88 -9.22
CA ALA A 68 -0.22 -10.74 -9.77
C ALA A 68 -0.19 -10.13 -11.18
N GLN A 69 -1.14 -10.58 -12.00
CA GLN A 69 -1.24 -10.26 -13.43
C GLN A 69 -2.46 -9.39 -13.70
N GLU A 70 -2.39 -8.53 -14.72
CA GLU A 70 -3.42 -7.53 -15.01
C GLU A 70 -4.70 -8.09 -15.66
N PHE A 71 -4.62 -9.27 -16.29
CA PHE A 71 -5.70 -9.79 -17.15
C PHE A 71 -7.01 -10.08 -16.41
N ASP A 72 -6.95 -10.27 -15.08
CA ASP A 72 -8.12 -10.57 -14.25
C ASP A 72 -8.83 -9.31 -13.74
N GLY A 73 -8.31 -8.12 -14.04
CA GLY A 73 -8.86 -6.84 -13.61
C GLY A 73 -8.80 -6.62 -12.10
N SER A 74 -7.97 -7.37 -11.37
CA SER A 74 -7.83 -7.22 -9.92
C SER A 74 -6.97 -6.00 -9.55
N ASP A 75 -7.30 -5.36 -8.42
CA ASP A 75 -6.42 -4.33 -7.86
C ASP A 75 -5.02 -4.91 -7.57
N SER A 76 -4.93 -6.16 -7.12
CA SER A 76 -3.63 -6.83 -6.90
C SER A 76 -2.76 -6.86 -8.15
N GLY A 77 -3.35 -7.13 -9.31
CA GLY A 77 -2.69 -7.26 -10.60
C GLY A 77 -2.45 -5.94 -11.33
N ALA A 78 -3.20 -4.89 -11.00
CA ALA A 78 -3.16 -3.58 -11.66
C ALA A 78 -1.74 -3.03 -11.88
N HIS A 79 -1.51 -2.46 -13.07
CA HIS A 79 -0.29 -1.72 -13.38
C HIS A 79 -0.26 -0.41 -12.57
N PRO A 80 0.92 0.13 -12.16
CA PRO A 80 0.98 1.40 -11.45
C PRO A 80 0.30 2.57 -12.18
N ASP A 81 0.23 2.54 -13.52
CA ASP A 81 -0.47 3.55 -14.31
C ASP A 81 -1.98 3.58 -14.04
N GLU A 82 -2.58 2.47 -13.64
CA GLU A 82 -3.97 2.47 -13.16
C GLU A 82 -4.07 3.30 -11.87
N ALA A 83 -3.15 3.13 -10.93
CA ALA A 83 -3.13 3.95 -9.71
C ALA A 83 -2.88 5.45 -10.01
N VAL A 84 -2.22 5.79 -11.11
CA VAL A 84 -2.09 7.17 -11.60
C VAL A 84 -3.44 7.72 -12.07
N SER A 85 -4.25 6.94 -12.78
CA SER A 85 -5.58 7.39 -13.27
C SER A 85 -6.54 7.76 -12.14
N TRP A 86 -6.41 7.08 -10.99
CA TRP A 86 -7.18 7.37 -9.78
C TRP A 86 -6.59 8.50 -8.91
N GLY A 87 -5.42 9.04 -9.26
CA GLY A 87 -4.71 10.00 -8.41
C GLY A 87 -4.14 9.40 -7.12
N LYS A 88 -4.01 8.07 -7.04
CA LYS A 88 -3.34 7.35 -5.94
C LYS A 88 -1.81 7.44 -6.05
N ILE A 89 -1.30 7.60 -7.27
CA ILE A 89 0.08 7.96 -7.59
C ILE A 89 0.06 9.27 -8.39
N LYS A 90 1.05 10.16 -8.17
CA LYS A 90 1.18 11.39 -8.97
C LYS A 90 1.52 11.08 -10.42
N GLY A 91 0.94 11.82 -11.36
CA GLY A 91 1.29 11.69 -12.79
C GLY A 91 2.75 12.05 -13.12
N SER A 92 3.44 12.78 -12.24
CA SER A 92 4.87 13.08 -12.38
C SER A 92 5.80 12.04 -11.71
N ALA A 93 5.23 11.03 -11.04
CA ALA A 93 6.00 9.97 -10.41
C ALA A 93 6.60 9.03 -11.48
N LYS A 94 7.61 8.26 -11.08
CA LYS A 94 8.22 7.20 -11.89
C LYS A 94 7.99 5.85 -11.19
N PRO A 95 6.75 5.32 -11.20
CA PRO A 95 6.45 4.10 -10.49
C PRO A 95 7.07 2.88 -11.19
N VAL A 96 7.42 1.86 -10.41
CA VAL A 96 7.99 0.60 -10.93
C VAL A 96 7.23 -0.59 -10.37
N LYS A 97 6.86 -1.54 -11.23
CA LYS A 97 6.35 -2.86 -10.84
C LYS A 97 7.38 -3.94 -11.21
N VAL A 98 7.79 -4.73 -10.23
CA VAL A 98 8.66 -5.89 -10.41
C VAL A 98 7.79 -7.14 -10.31
N HIS A 99 7.68 -7.87 -11.43
CA HIS A 99 6.98 -9.14 -11.48
C HIS A 99 7.88 -10.25 -10.91
N CYS A 100 7.89 -10.40 -9.60
CA CYS A 100 8.74 -11.34 -8.90
C CYS A 100 8.15 -11.70 -7.52
N ASP A 101 8.54 -12.86 -6.99
CA ASP A 101 8.29 -13.19 -5.60
C ASP A 101 9.06 -12.23 -4.67
N ALA A 102 8.39 -11.66 -3.68
CA ALA A 102 8.98 -10.72 -2.74
C ALA A 102 10.15 -11.34 -1.96
N THR A 103 10.13 -12.65 -1.68
CA THR A 103 11.22 -13.35 -0.98
C THR A 103 12.53 -13.37 -1.77
N ILE A 104 12.46 -13.19 -3.10
CA ILE A 104 13.63 -13.09 -3.98
C ILE A 104 14.05 -11.62 -4.11
N ALA A 105 13.12 -10.75 -4.53
CA ALA A 105 13.45 -9.39 -4.91
C ALA A 105 13.69 -8.46 -3.70
N PHE A 106 12.94 -8.62 -2.60
CA PHE A 106 12.99 -7.68 -1.49
C PHE A 106 14.32 -7.72 -0.71
N PRO A 107 14.92 -8.89 -0.40
CA PRO A 107 16.24 -8.91 0.24
C PRO A 107 17.32 -8.23 -0.60
N LEU A 108 17.29 -8.40 -1.93
CA LEU A 108 18.22 -7.75 -2.85
C LEU A 108 18.01 -6.23 -2.89
N LEU A 109 16.74 -5.78 -2.92
CA LEU A 109 16.40 -4.37 -2.84
C LEU A 109 16.96 -3.75 -1.56
N VAL A 110 16.73 -4.38 -0.41
CA VAL A 110 17.21 -3.91 0.90
C VAL A 110 18.74 -3.83 0.93
N ALA A 111 19.42 -4.90 0.50
CA ALA A 111 20.90 -4.93 0.43
C ALA A 111 21.47 -3.82 -0.46
N ALA A 112 20.79 -3.51 -1.56
CA ALA A 112 21.24 -2.49 -2.51
C ALA A 112 20.78 -1.05 -2.15
N THR A 113 19.94 -0.85 -1.13
CA THR A 113 19.39 0.48 -0.79
C THR A 113 19.51 0.80 0.70
N PHE A 114 18.65 0.22 1.54
CA PHE A 114 18.55 0.54 2.96
C PHE A 114 19.74 0.09 3.81
N ALA A 115 20.38 -1.03 3.46
CA ALA A 115 21.50 -1.60 4.22
C ALA A 115 22.88 -1.07 3.79
N ARG A 116 22.92 -0.03 2.95
CA ARG A 116 24.16 0.64 2.54
C ARG A 116 24.66 1.65 3.55
#